data_AF-A0A0D3JTP1-F1
#
_entry.id   AF-A0A0D3JTP1-F1
#
_cell.length_a   1.000
_cell.length_b   1.000
_cell.length_c   1.000
_cell.angle_alpha   90.00
_cell.angle_beta   90.00
_cell.angle_gamma   90.00
#
_symmetry.space_group_name_H-M   'P 1'
#
loop_
_entity.id
_entity.type
_entity.pdbx_description
1 polymer ?
#
loop_
_entity_poly.entity_id
_entity_poly.type
_entity_poly.pdbx_seq_one_letter_code
_entity_poly.pdbx_strand_id
1 'polypeptide(L)'
;MATWARAGSTCEIAGDVLTKTRGGNYNRLATTEETMAAGVHEWEVTLTAGATANQSLALYIGVARENLDVEKGGYSKRGDGWYIRANDGGLWGGGLESADSQGTRAFVIGDRVGVRLDTGDGSLRFFKNGVAFGAGFPAGSIGGPVVAAAELVCPGQCVTLVRGAALG
;
A
#
# COMPACT_ATOMS: atom_id res chain seq x y z
N MET A 1 -16.40 1.78 5.21
CA MET A 1 -15.12 2.47 5.53
C MET A 1 -14.10 1.41 5.86
N ALA A 2 -13.03 1.34 5.08
CA ALA A 2 -12.04 0.29 5.21
C ALA A 2 -11.21 0.47 6.51
N THR A 3 -11.04 -0.62 7.25
CA THR A 3 -10.09 -0.74 8.36
C THR A 3 -9.14 -1.90 8.04
N TRP A 4 -7.94 -1.89 8.63
CA TRP A 4 -7.08 -3.06 8.51
C TRP A 4 -7.74 -4.23 9.23
N ALA A 5 -7.74 -5.40 8.61
CA ALA A 5 -8.46 -6.54 9.16
C ALA A 5 -7.62 -7.81 9.23
N ARG A 6 -6.74 -8.00 8.24
CA ARG A 6 -5.82 -9.14 8.20
C ARG A 6 -4.40 -8.60 8.16
N ALA A 7 -3.52 -9.15 8.98
CA ALA A 7 -2.10 -8.87 8.92
C ALA A 7 -1.32 -10.10 9.36
N GLY A 8 -0.11 -10.27 8.82
CA GLY A 8 0.78 -11.33 9.28
C GLY A 8 1.19 -11.12 10.73
N SER A 9 1.52 -12.21 11.41
CA SER A 9 1.76 -12.28 12.85
C SER A 9 2.81 -11.30 13.39
N THR A 10 3.74 -10.81 12.56
CA THR A 10 4.75 -9.81 12.94
C THR A 10 4.27 -8.36 12.86
N CYS A 11 3.04 -8.15 12.43
CA CYS A 11 2.33 -6.89 12.46
C CYS A 11 1.20 -6.95 13.49
N GLU A 12 0.80 -5.78 13.97
CA GLU A 12 -0.32 -5.56 14.87
C GLU A 12 -1.30 -4.57 14.24
N ILE A 13 -2.58 -4.83 14.42
CA ILE A 13 -3.67 -3.93 14.02
C ILE A 13 -4.31 -3.39 15.30
N ALA A 14 -4.34 -2.06 15.42
CA ALA A 14 -5.03 -1.35 16.49
C ALA A 14 -6.00 -0.32 15.86
N GLY A 15 -7.23 -0.76 15.58
CA GLY A 15 -8.20 0.04 14.83
C GLY A 15 -7.72 0.30 13.40
N ASP A 16 -7.51 1.57 13.03
CA ASP A 16 -7.03 1.94 11.70
C ASP A 16 -5.50 1.93 11.57
N VAL A 17 -4.79 1.62 12.66
CA VAL A 17 -3.33 1.65 12.73
C VAL A 17 -2.80 0.25 12.46
N LEU A 18 -1.86 0.16 11.52
CA LEU A 18 -1.06 -1.02 11.24
C LEU A 18 0.39 -0.74 11.62
N THR A 19 0.96 -1.58 12.46
CA THR A 19 2.36 -1.45 12.90
C THR A 19 3.10 -2.76 12.71
N LYS A 20 4.31 -2.74 12.13
CA LYS A 20 5.21 -3.89 12.17
C LYS A 20 5.98 -3.87 13.48
N THR A 21 5.63 -4.76 14.41
CA THR A 21 6.13 -4.72 15.79
C THR A 21 7.39 -5.56 15.99
N ARG A 22 7.61 -6.58 15.15
CA ARG A 22 8.77 -7.48 15.26
C ARG A 22 9.16 -8.12 13.92
N GLY A 23 10.11 -9.06 13.98
CA GLY A 23 10.66 -9.77 12.82
C GLY A 23 11.85 -9.05 12.20
N GLY A 24 12.30 -9.56 11.05
CA GLY A 24 13.39 -8.97 10.28
C GLY A 24 12.91 -8.00 9.19
N ASN A 25 13.85 -7.61 8.32
CA ASN A 25 13.61 -6.72 7.19
C ASN A 25 13.06 -7.50 5.98
N TYR A 26 11.80 -7.92 6.09
CA TYR A 26 11.08 -8.62 5.03
C TYR A 26 9.63 -8.17 4.99
N ASN A 27 9.06 -8.18 3.79
CA ASN A 27 7.70 -7.75 3.53
C ASN A 27 6.70 -8.60 4.32
N ARG A 28 5.73 -7.94 4.95
CA ARG A 28 4.58 -8.57 5.59
C ARG A 28 3.31 -7.89 5.14
N LEU A 29 2.41 -8.67 4.55
CA LEU A 29 1.14 -8.20 4.04
C LEU A 29 0.17 -7.87 5.18
N ALA A 30 -0.56 -6.78 5.00
CA ALA A 30 -1.82 -6.51 5.66
C ALA A 30 -2.84 -6.06 4.61
N THR A 31 -4.11 -6.40 4.85
CA THR A 31 -5.22 -6.06 3.95
C THR A 31 -6.45 -5.59 4.73
N THR A 32 -7.31 -4.87 4.03
CA THR A 32 -8.70 -4.65 4.43
C THR A 32 -9.55 -5.90 4.07
N GLU A 33 -10.80 -5.96 4.54
CA GLU A 33 -11.73 -7.06 4.16
C GLU A 33 -12.55 -6.75 2.91
N GLU A 34 -12.72 -5.47 2.60
CA GLU A 34 -13.59 -5.03 1.50
C GLU A 34 -12.96 -5.41 0.16
N THR A 35 -13.54 -6.42 -0.49
CA THR A 35 -13.21 -6.80 -1.87
C THR A 35 -13.77 -5.75 -2.84
N MET A 36 -12.87 -5.14 -3.60
CA MET A 36 -13.16 -4.19 -4.66
C MET A 36 -13.27 -4.93 -5.98
N ALA A 37 -14.50 -5.20 -6.42
CA ALA A 37 -14.79 -5.96 -7.64
C ALA A 37 -15.37 -5.12 -8.78
N ALA A 38 -15.96 -3.96 -8.48
CA ALA A 38 -16.63 -3.11 -9.46
C ALA A 38 -16.67 -1.64 -9.00
N GLY A 39 -16.34 -0.72 -9.91
CA GLY A 39 -16.47 0.72 -9.72
C GLY A 39 -15.13 1.42 -9.44
N VAL A 40 -15.23 2.63 -8.92
CA VAL A 40 -14.08 3.45 -8.50
C VAL A 40 -14.00 3.42 -6.98
N HIS A 41 -12.83 3.10 -6.46
CA HIS A 41 -12.57 3.00 -5.04
C HIS A 41 -11.41 3.92 -4.66
N GLU A 42 -11.59 4.65 -3.57
CA GLU A 42 -10.64 5.64 -3.09
C GLU A 42 -10.41 5.48 -1.59
N TRP A 43 -9.15 5.56 -1.18
CA TRP A 43 -8.76 5.58 0.23
C TRP A 43 -7.42 6.29 0.41
N GLU A 44 -7.13 6.72 1.62
CA GLU A 44 -5.83 7.29 1.98
C GLU A 44 -5.19 6.52 3.13
N VAL A 45 -3.85 6.50 3.13
CA VAL A 45 -3.03 5.96 4.20
C VAL A 45 -2.04 7.02 4.64
N THR A 46 -2.04 7.37 5.92
CA THR A 46 -1.03 8.25 6.53
C THR A 46 0.19 7.44 6.94
N LEU A 47 1.39 7.93 6.60
CA LEU A 47 2.65 7.36 7.07
C LEU A 47 2.96 7.91 8.47
N THR A 48 2.83 7.12 9.52
CA THR A 48 2.88 7.62 10.90
C THR A 48 4.21 7.33 11.61
N ALA A 49 4.93 6.29 11.20
CA ALA A 49 6.30 6.04 11.67
C ALA A 49 7.15 5.28 10.65
N GLY A 50 8.45 5.58 10.64
CA GLY A 50 9.46 4.81 9.92
C GLY A 50 10.05 3.69 10.79
N ALA A 51 10.94 2.89 10.19
CA ALA A 51 11.61 1.81 10.91
C ALA A 51 12.38 2.33 12.15
N THR A 52 12.36 1.58 13.26
CA THR A 52 13.04 2.01 14.50
C THR A 52 14.54 2.22 14.31
N ALA A 53 15.18 1.35 13.51
CA ALA A 53 16.63 1.36 13.34
C ALA A 53 17.18 2.57 12.58
N ASN A 54 16.41 3.14 11.64
CA ASN A 54 16.92 4.14 10.70
C ASN A 54 15.84 5.05 10.07
N GLN A 55 14.62 5.03 10.60
CA GLN A 55 13.47 5.80 10.10
C GLN A 55 13.07 5.48 8.65
N SER A 56 13.49 4.34 8.09
CA SER A 56 13.19 3.96 6.71
C SER A 56 11.68 3.80 6.47
N LEU A 57 11.20 4.37 5.36
CA LEU A 57 9.87 4.18 4.79
C LEU A 57 9.91 3.24 3.57
N ALA A 58 10.79 2.25 3.56
CA ALA A 58 10.80 1.18 2.58
C ALA A 58 9.59 0.23 2.76
N LEU A 59 8.37 0.76 2.71
CA LEU A 59 7.09 0.06 2.80
C LEU A 59 6.27 0.32 1.54
N TYR A 60 5.23 -0.49 1.33
CA TYR A 60 4.44 -0.51 0.10
C TYR A 60 2.97 -0.27 0.42
N ILE A 61 2.30 0.55 -0.40
CA ILE A 61 0.86 0.87 -0.30
C ILE A 61 0.23 0.67 -1.67
N GLY A 62 -0.95 0.05 -1.73
CA GLY A 62 -1.67 -0.16 -2.98
C GLY A 62 -2.75 -1.24 -2.84
N VAL A 63 -2.81 -2.15 -3.79
CA VAL A 63 -3.79 -3.24 -3.81
C VAL A 63 -3.13 -4.60 -3.97
N ALA A 64 -3.81 -5.64 -3.49
CA ALA A 64 -3.40 -7.02 -3.67
C ALA A 64 -4.61 -7.90 -3.98
N ARG A 65 -4.36 -9.09 -4.53
CA ARG A 65 -5.40 -10.13 -4.66
C ARG A 65 -6.03 -10.42 -3.30
N GLU A 66 -7.31 -10.75 -3.30
CA GLU A 66 -7.99 -11.21 -2.10
C GLU A 66 -7.43 -12.56 -1.62
N ASN A 67 -7.67 -12.89 -0.34
CA ASN A 67 -7.36 -14.20 0.25
C ASN A 67 -5.88 -14.63 0.22
N LEU A 68 -4.96 -13.70 -0.08
CA LEU A 68 -3.53 -13.96 0.02
C LEU A 68 -3.11 -14.32 1.46
N ASP A 69 -2.03 -15.09 1.55
CA ASP A 69 -1.41 -15.51 2.81
C ASP A 69 -0.71 -14.31 3.45
N VAL A 70 -1.31 -13.77 4.51
CA VAL A 70 -0.76 -12.60 5.22
C VAL A 70 0.51 -12.91 6.01
N GLU A 71 0.85 -14.18 6.22
CA GLU A 71 2.15 -14.59 6.76
C GLU A 71 3.28 -14.52 5.72
N LYS A 72 3.00 -14.01 4.52
CA LYS A 72 3.98 -13.74 3.47
C LYS A 72 3.92 -12.26 3.04
N GLY A 73 4.76 -11.94 2.06
CA GLY A 73 4.82 -10.64 1.40
C GLY A 73 5.61 -10.75 0.11
N GLY A 74 5.95 -9.61 -0.49
CA GLY A 74 6.60 -9.56 -1.78
C GLY A 74 5.65 -9.97 -2.91
N TYR A 75 4.34 -9.71 -2.75
CA TYR A 75 3.34 -10.12 -3.72
C TYR A 75 3.44 -9.38 -5.06
N SER A 76 4.11 -8.22 -5.09
CA SER A 76 4.50 -7.55 -6.34
C SER A 76 5.33 -8.44 -7.26
N LYS A 77 6.26 -9.22 -6.70
CA LYS A 77 7.12 -10.15 -7.44
C LYS A 77 6.39 -11.42 -7.87
N ARG A 78 5.20 -11.67 -7.34
CA ARG A 78 4.37 -12.85 -7.61
C ARG A 78 3.24 -12.56 -8.60
N GLY A 79 3.07 -11.28 -8.99
CA GLY A 79 1.96 -10.85 -9.85
C GLY A 79 0.63 -10.66 -9.11
N ASP A 80 0.65 -10.67 -7.78
CA ASP A 80 -0.55 -10.62 -6.94
C ASP A 80 -0.71 -9.30 -6.17
N GLY A 81 0.19 -8.34 -6.37
CA GLY A 81 0.14 -7.03 -5.72
C GLY A 81 0.67 -5.92 -6.62
N TRP A 82 0.06 -4.73 -6.50
CA TRP A 82 0.38 -3.53 -7.24
C TRP A 82 0.50 -2.37 -6.26
N TYR A 83 1.71 -1.85 -6.10
CA TYR A 83 2.06 -0.94 -5.03
C TYR A 83 2.89 0.23 -5.51
N ILE A 84 2.79 1.33 -4.76
CA ILE A 84 3.83 2.36 -4.70
C ILE A 84 4.68 2.13 -3.44
N ARG A 85 6.00 2.28 -3.57
CA ARG A 85 6.92 2.23 -2.43
C ARG A 85 7.13 3.62 -1.85
N ALA A 86 6.89 3.79 -0.55
CA ALA A 86 6.94 5.12 0.07
C ALA A 86 8.34 5.77 0.06
N ASN A 87 9.41 4.97 0.08
CA ASN A 87 10.78 5.48 0.09
C ASN A 87 11.13 6.28 -1.17
N ASP A 88 10.83 5.73 -2.35
CA ASP A 88 11.33 6.21 -3.63
C ASP A 88 10.22 6.53 -4.65
N GLY A 89 8.95 6.32 -4.27
CA GLY A 89 7.79 6.54 -5.13
C GLY A 89 7.71 5.57 -6.31
N GLY A 90 8.58 4.55 -6.35
CA GLY A 90 8.60 3.58 -7.45
C GLY A 90 7.41 2.63 -7.40
N LEU A 91 6.97 2.20 -8.58
CA LEU A 91 5.90 1.23 -8.78
C LEU A 91 6.44 -0.20 -8.75
N TRP A 92 5.70 -1.09 -8.08
CA TRP A 92 6.05 -2.49 -7.88
C TRP A 92 4.83 -3.38 -8.11
N GLY A 93 4.93 -4.35 -9.01
CA GLY A 93 3.80 -5.20 -9.40
C GLY A 93 3.53 -5.17 -10.90
N GLY A 94 2.73 -6.11 -11.41
CA GLY A 94 2.42 -6.17 -12.85
C GLY A 94 3.66 -6.31 -13.75
N GLY A 95 4.75 -6.91 -13.25
CA GLY A 95 6.04 -7.00 -13.95
C GLY A 95 6.98 -5.81 -13.73
N LEU A 96 6.57 -4.79 -12.98
CA LEU A 96 7.39 -3.63 -12.66
C LEU A 96 8.21 -3.82 -11.37
N GLU A 97 9.46 -3.38 -11.40
CA GLU A 97 10.37 -3.32 -10.25
C GLU A 97 10.94 -1.90 -10.13
N SER A 98 10.41 -1.12 -9.17
CA SER A 98 10.79 0.28 -8.93
C SER A 98 10.63 1.20 -10.15
N ALA A 99 9.68 0.91 -11.04
CA ALA A 99 9.42 1.73 -12.22
C ALA A 99 8.93 3.13 -11.83
N ASP A 100 9.23 4.14 -12.65
CA ASP A 100 8.82 5.53 -12.46
C ASP A 100 9.12 6.10 -11.06
N SER A 101 10.27 5.72 -10.49
CA SER A 101 10.71 6.25 -9.20
C SER A 101 10.80 7.78 -9.24
N GLN A 102 10.30 8.42 -8.18
CA GLN A 102 10.25 9.87 -8.01
C GLN A 102 11.45 10.40 -7.20
N GLY A 103 12.50 9.58 -7.03
CA GLY A 103 13.69 9.90 -6.25
C GLY A 103 13.56 9.55 -4.77
N THR A 104 14.65 9.70 -4.03
CA THR A 104 14.70 9.33 -2.60
C THR A 104 13.82 10.24 -1.75
N ARG A 105 13.20 9.67 -0.71
CA ARG A 105 12.29 10.38 0.22
C ARG A 105 11.05 10.95 -0.50
N ALA A 106 10.54 10.18 -1.47
CA ALA A 106 9.30 10.49 -2.19
C ALA A 106 8.15 10.81 -1.24
N PHE A 107 8.05 10.05 -0.15
CA PHE A 107 7.17 10.35 0.99
C PHE A 107 7.99 10.47 2.28
N VAL A 108 7.46 11.25 3.22
CA VAL A 108 7.95 11.39 4.60
C VAL A 108 6.85 11.11 5.61
N ILE A 109 7.22 10.92 6.88
CA ILE A 109 6.26 10.75 7.97
C ILE A 109 5.33 11.98 8.01
N GLY A 110 4.03 11.73 8.13
CA GLY A 110 2.96 12.73 8.07
C GLY A 110 2.32 12.86 6.69
N ASP A 111 3.00 12.45 5.62
CA ASP A 111 2.38 12.43 4.29
C ASP A 111 1.25 11.39 4.21
N ARG A 112 0.26 11.71 3.39
CA ARG A 112 -0.83 10.82 3.00
C ARG A 112 -0.59 10.28 1.60
N VAL A 113 -0.63 8.96 1.49
CA VAL A 113 -0.69 8.24 0.22
C VAL A 113 -2.17 8.01 -0.09
N GLY A 114 -2.70 8.77 -1.04
CA GLY A 114 -4.01 8.50 -1.62
C GLY A 114 -3.92 7.45 -2.71
N VAL A 115 -4.92 6.59 -2.80
CA VAL A 115 -5.02 5.54 -3.80
C VAL A 115 -6.39 5.61 -4.46
N ARG A 116 -6.40 5.55 -5.79
CA ARG A 116 -7.61 5.50 -6.61
C ARG A 116 -7.53 4.31 -7.55
N LEU A 117 -8.37 3.31 -7.30
CA LEU A 117 -8.56 2.15 -8.16
C LEU A 117 -9.81 2.34 -9.01
N ASP A 118 -9.69 2.22 -10.32
CA ASP A 118 -10.82 2.04 -11.22
C ASP A 118 -10.83 0.59 -11.70
N THR A 119 -11.78 -0.21 -11.21
CA THR A 119 -11.86 -1.63 -11.61
C THR A 119 -12.52 -1.81 -12.98
N GLY A 120 -13.15 -0.77 -13.53
CA GLY A 120 -13.80 -0.82 -14.83
C GLY A 120 -12.78 -0.87 -15.97
N ASP A 121 -11.71 -0.07 -15.85
CA ASP A 121 -10.60 -0.09 -16.80
C ASP A 121 -9.33 -0.77 -16.26
N GLY A 122 -9.25 -1.05 -14.95
CA GLY A 122 -8.11 -1.70 -14.32
C GLY A 122 -6.91 -0.78 -14.06
N SER A 123 -7.14 0.53 -13.95
CA SER A 123 -6.11 1.52 -13.62
C SER A 123 -6.01 1.78 -12.11
N LEU A 124 -4.80 2.12 -11.65
CA LEU A 124 -4.52 2.47 -10.26
C LEU A 124 -3.65 3.72 -10.20
N ARG A 125 -4.14 4.77 -9.54
CA ARG A 125 -3.44 6.05 -9.42
C ARG A 125 -3.10 6.33 -7.96
N PHE A 126 -2.00 7.05 -7.76
CA PHE A 126 -1.51 7.44 -6.45
C PHE A 126 -1.51 8.95 -6.30
N PHE A 127 -1.69 9.40 -5.07
CA PHE A 127 -1.73 10.80 -4.68
C PHE A 127 -0.85 11.00 -3.46
N LYS A 128 -0.24 12.16 -3.38
CA LYS A 128 0.49 12.63 -2.21
C LYS A 128 -0.22 13.87 -1.68
N ASN A 129 -0.81 13.76 -0.50
CA ASN A 129 -1.54 14.86 0.15
C ASN A 129 -2.59 15.50 -0.80
N GLY A 130 -3.40 14.68 -1.46
CA GLY A 130 -4.41 15.10 -2.44
C GLY A 130 -3.90 15.36 -3.87
N VAL A 131 -2.59 15.59 -4.05
CA VAL A 131 -2.03 15.89 -5.39
C VAL A 131 -1.61 14.60 -6.10
N ALA A 132 -1.97 14.47 -7.38
CA ALA A 132 -1.54 13.32 -8.20
C ALA A 132 -0.02 13.11 -8.14
N PHE A 133 0.40 11.85 -7.94
CA PHE A 133 1.79 11.52 -7.67
C PHE A 133 2.25 10.30 -8.48
N GLY A 134 3.24 10.50 -9.34
CA GLY A 134 3.74 9.48 -10.25
C GLY A 134 2.72 9.08 -11.33
N ALA A 135 3.10 8.12 -12.18
CA ALA A 135 2.26 7.68 -13.30
C ALA A 135 1.12 6.72 -12.89
N GLY A 136 1.32 5.98 -11.80
CA GLY A 136 0.42 4.88 -11.41
C GLY A 136 0.47 3.71 -12.40
N PHE A 137 -0.46 2.77 -12.26
CA PHE A 137 -0.63 1.67 -13.19
C PHE A 137 -1.71 2.05 -14.23
N PRO A 138 -1.40 1.95 -15.53
CA PRO A 138 -2.35 2.32 -16.59
C PRO A 138 -3.53 1.35 -16.67
N ALA A 139 -4.55 1.73 -17.44
CA ALA A 139 -5.67 0.84 -17.74
C ALA A 139 -5.20 -0.53 -18.28
N GLY A 140 -5.89 -1.59 -17.88
CA GLY A 140 -5.56 -2.98 -18.19
C GLY A 140 -4.51 -3.62 -17.27
N SER A 141 -3.94 -2.87 -16.33
CA SER A 141 -2.88 -3.39 -15.45
C SER A 141 -3.41 -4.31 -14.34
N ILE A 142 -4.61 -4.03 -13.84
CA ILE A 142 -5.22 -4.74 -12.73
C ILE A 142 -6.51 -5.38 -13.23
N GLY A 143 -6.55 -6.71 -13.25
CA GLY A 143 -7.76 -7.46 -13.58
C GLY A 143 -8.32 -8.17 -12.35
N GLY A 144 -9.64 -8.28 -12.24
CA GLY A 144 -10.34 -9.06 -11.20
C GLY A 144 -10.36 -8.40 -9.80
N PRO A 145 -11.02 -9.05 -8.83
CA PRO A 145 -11.20 -8.49 -7.50
C PRO A 145 -9.88 -8.33 -6.75
N VAL A 146 -9.75 -7.22 -6.03
CA VAL A 146 -8.59 -6.89 -5.20
C VAL A 146 -9.04 -6.25 -3.88
N VAL A 147 -8.13 -6.18 -2.91
CA VAL A 147 -8.32 -5.51 -1.61
C VAL A 147 -7.26 -4.43 -1.43
N ALA A 148 -7.57 -3.43 -0.61
CA ALA A 148 -6.57 -2.44 -0.22
C ALA A 148 -5.50 -3.13 0.65
N ALA A 149 -4.24 -2.83 0.37
CA ALA A 149 -3.12 -3.58 0.90
C ALA A 149 -1.93 -2.68 1.24
N ALA A 150 -1.22 -3.11 2.27
CA ALA A 150 0.09 -2.57 2.64
C ALA A 150 1.07 -3.72 2.89
N GLU A 151 2.32 -3.53 2.51
CA GLU A 151 3.41 -4.40 2.97
C GLU A 151 4.42 -3.60 3.79
N LEU A 152 4.51 -3.91 5.08
CA LEU A 152 5.54 -3.35 5.97
C LEU A 152 6.78 -4.25 5.97
N VAL A 153 7.96 -3.65 5.90
CA VAL A 153 9.23 -4.37 5.73
C VAL A 153 10.04 -4.42 7.02
N CYS A 154 10.19 -3.30 7.70
CA CYS A 154 11.08 -3.16 8.86
C CYS A 154 10.29 -2.90 10.16
N PRO A 155 10.67 -3.49 11.30
CA PRO A 155 10.05 -3.17 12.58
C PRO A 155 10.06 -1.67 12.89
N GLY A 156 8.99 -1.18 13.50
CA GLY A 156 8.75 0.23 13.80
C GLY A 156 7.95 0.98 12.73
N GLN A 157 7.91 0.47 11.49
CA GLN A 157 7.08 1.06 10.45
C GLN A 157 5.60 1.02 10.85
N CYS A 158 4.93 2.15 10.67
CA CYS A 158 3.55 2.33 11.06
C CYS A 158 2.79 3.17 10.03
N VAL A 159 1.58 2.74 9.71
CA VAL A 159 0.67 3.45 8.81
C VAL A 159 -0.75 3.44 9.36
N THR A 160 -1.54 4.43 8.97
CA THR A 160 -2.91 4.59 9.46
C THR A 160 -3.87 4.82 8.31
N LEU A 161 -4.92 3.99 8.20
CA LEU A 161 -6.01 4.23 7.25
C LEU A 161 -6.80 5.49 7.64
N VAL A 162 -7.13 6.32 6.66
CA VAL A 162 -7.91 7.55 6.89
C VAL A 162 -9.39 7.27 6.62
N ARG A 163 -10.24 7.50 7.62
CA ARG A 163 -11.70 7.37 7.51
C ARG A 163 -12.31 8.54 6.75
N GLY A 164 -13.21 8.25 5.82
CA GLY A 164 -14.02 9.26 5.12
C GLY A 164 -13.25 10.20 4.21
N ALA A 165 -12.04 9.80 3.80
CA ALA A 165 -11.26 10.57 2.85
C ALA A 165 -11.96 10.59 1.47
N ALA A 166 -12.17 11.79 0.94
CA ALA A 166 -12.24 12.00 -0.50
C ALA A 166 -10.84 12.46 -0.92
N LEU A 167 -10.34 11.96 -2.05
CA LEU A 167 -9.13 12.51 -2.65
C LEU A 167 -9.43 13.97 -3.02
N GLY A 168 -8.99 14.90 -2.17
CA GLY A 168 -9.28 16.33 -2.29
C GLY A 168 -8.54 16.99 -3.44
#